data_AF-A0A329HTP4-F1
#
_entry.id   AF-A0A329HTP4-F1
#
_cell.length_a   1.000
_cell.length_b   1.000
_cell.length_c   1.000
_cell.angle_alpha   90.00
_cell.angle_beta   90.00
_cell.angle_gamma   90.00
#
_symmetry.space_group_name_H-M   'P 1'
#
loop_
_entity.id
_entity.type
_entity.pdbx_description
1 polymer ?
#
loop_
_entity_poly.entity_id
_entity_poly.type
_entity_poly.pdbx_seq_one_letter_code
_entity_poly.pdbx_strand_id
1 'polypeptide(L)'
;MTYKNPLDTPAPLFTAAATTKAPLTAAPAKPAGISDGVTYYAFQSQPRLTLDINTAPEYVGFAKTFDAKGPHYAAGSTLNELTLTGHWEGQLTRLDGHTRGATASDGTLDSSITKLTVSLTDTADNQFHEGDIITLNNFDGLQTFDGSKSTAGLSIDFLNGYEHGLDHLYSSQSAFLKSVTTGSGNDLIQVSTIAAPELDSVAALSNCRVKTLSVDSGAGNDQIGAHIQQADIVIKAGAGNDFVDLLFTEGVAAHNATVRGNYGHGATVTLGEGRDTLSLLTSSLVNFDGSSSATANRSLAANHVTVTDYNAKDDQIVFGSSLFVDAAVTTVADATLKGATSLYAALQQVVQTTTGDVHAAVFHYGKDTYVFHDGSDRGQIDASDSLIQLVGTHDLTDVASTVAAGERGIGNWG
;
A
#
# COMPACT_ATOMS: atom_id res chain seq x y z
N MET A 1 -41.45 -51.71 15.80
CA MET A 1 -41.02 -50.70 14.81
C MET A 1 -39.65 -51.13 14.31
N THR A 2 -39.58 -51.52 13.04
CA THR A 2 -38.37 -52.06 12.42
C THR A 2 -37.52 -50.89 11.91
N TYR A 3 -36.29 -50.75 12.42
CA TYR A 3 -35.32 -49.79 11.92
C TYR A 3 -34.92 -50.15 10.49
N LYS A 4 -35.15 -49.23 9.53
CA LYS A 4 -34.58 -49.34 8.18
C LYS A 4 -33.13 -48.84 8.19
N ASN A 5 -32.25 -49.65 7.65
CA ASN A 5 -30.83 -49.33 7.46
C ASN A 5 -30.72 -48.24 6.36
N PRO A 6 -29.90 -47.18 6.51
CA PRO A 6 -29.86 -46.05 5.57
C PRO A 6 -29.23 -46.36 4.20
N LEU A 7 -28.91 -47.62 3.91
CA LEU A 7 -28.10 -48.05 2.77
C LEU A 7 -28.91 -48.68 1.62
N ASP A 8 -30.24 -48.71 1.70
CA ASP A 8 -31.12 -49.30 0.67
C ASP A 8 -31.70 -48.27 -0.34
N THR A 9 -31.01 -47.15 -0.60
CA THR A 9 -31.35 -46.24 -1.71
C THR A 9 -30.49 -46.54 -2.93
N PRO A 10 -31.05 -46.70 -4.14
CA PRO A 10 -30.29 -46.96 -5.38
C PRO A 10 -29.60 -45.70 -5.94
N ALA A 11 -29.26 -44.72 -5.10
CA ALA A 11 -28.56 -43.52 -5.51
C ALA A 11 -27.04 -43.71 -5.34
N PRO A 12 -26.22 -43.41 -6.35
CA PRO A 12 -24.77 -43.57 -6.24
C PRO A 12 -24.21 -42.64 -5.16
N LEU A 13 -23.50 -43.22 -4.18
CA LEU A 13 -22.86 -42.55 -3.04
C LEU A 13 -21.63 -41.68 -3.40
N PHE A 14 -21.37 -41.48 -4.69
CA PHE A 14 -20.39 -40.53 -5.20
C PHE A 14 -20.95 -39.94 -6.50
N THR A 15 -21.62 -38.79 -6.42
CA THR A 15 -21.67 -37.90 -7.57
C THR A 15 -20.24 -37.44 -7.81
N ALA A 16 -19.64 -37.88 -8.92
CA ALA A 16 -18.41 -37.29 -9.43
C ALA A 16 -18.54 -35.77 -9.28
N ALA A 17 -17.61 -35.17 -8.53
CA ALA A 17 -17.45 -33.72 -8.55
C ALA A 17 -17.47 -33.34 -10.02
N ALA A 18 -18.44 -32.50 -10.40
CA ALA A 18 -18.38 -31.83 -11.67
C ALA A 18 -16.97 -31.29 -11.74
N THR A 19 -16.17 -31.79 -12.68
CA THR A 19 -14.90 -31.20 -13.03
C THR A 19 -15.23 -29.75 -13.31
N THR A 20 -15.01 -28.89 -12.32
CA THR A 20 -15.00 -27.45 -12.48
C THR A 20 -13.90 -27.26 -13.49
N LYS A 21 -14.28 -27.19 -14.78
CA LYS A 21 -13.41 -26.68 -15.82
C LYS A 21 -12.80 -25.44 -15.20
N ALA A 22 -11.46 -25.43 -15.08
CA ALA A 22 -10.74 -24.18 -14.89
C ALA A 22 -11.39 -23.17 -15.85
N PRO A 23 -11.75 -21.97 -15.39
CA PRO A 23 -12.41 -21.00 -16.25
C PRO A 23 -11.58 -20.90 -17.52
N LEU A 24 -12.20 -21.22 -18.65
CA LEU A 24 -11.65 -20.91 -19.97
C LEU A 24 -11.24 -19.44 -19.87
N THR A 25 -9.96 -19.14 -20.05
CA THR A 25 -9.49 -17.76 -20.19
C THR A 25 -10.42 -17.09 -21.20
N ALA A 26 -11.16 -16.07 -20.78
CA ALA A 26 -12.10 -15.40 -21.65
C ALA A 26 -11.31 -14.84 -22.83
N ALA A 27 -11.78 -15.08 -24.06
CA ALA A 27 -11.13 -14.51 -25.23
C ALA A 27 -11.08 -12.98 -25.08
N PRO A 28 -9.96 -12.32 -25.43
CA PRO A 28 -9.86 -10.87 -25.34
C PRO A 28 -11.02 -10.18 -26.06
N ALA A 29 -11.54 -9.14 -25.41
CA ALA A 29 -12.59 -8.30 -25.96
C ALA A 29 -12.07 -7.56 -27.20
N LYS A 30 -12.97 -7.30 -28.14
CA LYS A 30 -12.66 -6.48 -29.32
C LYS A 30 -13.13 -5.05 -29.11
N PRO A 31 -12.42 -4.05 -29.67
CA PRO A 31 -12.90 -2.67 -29.68
C PRO A 31 -14.31 -2.57 -30.27
N ALA A 32 -15.16 -1.76 -29.62
CA ALA A 32 -16.51 -1.47 -30.09
C ALA A 32 -16.54 -0.21 -30.98
N GLY A 33 -15.61 0.73 -30.77
CA GLY A 33 -15.42 1.91 -31.60
C GLY A 33 -14.49 2.94 -30.96
N ILE A 34 -14.31 4.08 -31.62
CA ILE A 34 -13.46 5.19 -31.16
C ILE A 34 -14.33 6.45 -31.04
N SER A 35 -14.19 7.18 -29.94
CA SER A 35 -14.79 8.51 -29.74
C SER A 35 -13.75 9.40 -29.07
N ASP A 36 -13.56 10.62 -29.59
CA ASP A 36 -12.64 11.63 -29.03
C ASP A 36 -11.21 11.11 -28.77
N GLY A 37 -10.72 10.22 -29.65
CA GLY A 37 -9.38 9.63 -29.54
C GLY A 37 -9.27 8.46 -28.55
N VAL A 38 -10.33 8.12 -27.81
CA VAL A 38 -10.40 6.98 -26.89
C VAL A 38 -11.04 5.79 -27.58
N THR A 39 -10.43 4.61 -27.43
CA THR A 39 -10.99 3.36 -27.95
C THR A 39 -11.82 2.67 -26.87
N TYR A 40 -13.10 2.45 -27.18
CA TYR A 40 -14.07 1.92 -26.23
C TYR A 40 -14.29 0.41 -26.39
N TYR A 41 -14.37 -0.28 -25.26
CA TYR A 41 -14.79 -1.68 -25.18
C TYR A 41 -16.19 -1.76 -24.57
N ALA A 42 -17.14 -2.31 -25.31
CA ALA A 42 -18.51 -2.45 -24.86
C ALA A 42 -18.73 -3.75 -24.07
N PHE A 43 -19.10 -3.67 -22.80
CA PHE A 43 -19.31 -4.85 -21.94
C PHE A 43 -20.74 -5.40 -21.98
N GLN A 44 -21.71 -4.65 -22.51
CA GLN A 44 -23.12 -5.05 -22.60
C GLN A 44 -23.72 -5.44 -21.23
N SER A 45 -23.83 -6.74 -20.96
CA SER A 45 -24.29 -7.31 -19.68
C SER A 45 -23.25 -8.26 -19.08
N GLN A 46 -22.03 -8.27 -19.61
CA GLN A 46 -20.93 -9.08 -19.09
C GLN A 46 -20.34 -8.38 -17.86
N PRO A 47 -20.22 -9.08 -16.73
CA PRO A 47 -19.67 -8.47 -15.54
C PRO A 47 -18.14 -8.41 -15.53
N ARG A 48 -17.51 -8.91 -16.60
CA ARG A 48 -16.07 -9.05 -16.73
C ARG A 48 -15.63 -8.79 -18.17
N LEU A 49 -14.46 -8.19 -18.34
CA LEU A 49 -13.77 -8.07 -19.62
C LEU A 49 -12.31 -8.48 -19.49
N THR A 50 -11.77 -9.07 -20.56
CA THR A 50 -10.34 -9.32 -20.72
C THR A 50 -9.85 -8.49 -21.90
N LEU A 51 -8.77 -7.74 -21.71
CA LEU A 51 -8.09 -6.98 -22.75
C LEU A 51 -6.73 -7.61 -23.03
N ASP A 52 -6.39 -7.69 -24.31
CA ASP A 52 -5.04 -8.01 -24.75
C ASP A 52 -4.30 -6.69 -25.01
N ILE A 53 -3.35 -6.36 -24.12
CA ILE A 53 -2.62 -5.10 -24.19
C ILE A 53 -1.82 -4.97 -25.48
N ASN A 54 -1.35 -6.08 -26.07
CA ASN A 54 -0.58 -6.05 -27.32
C ASN A 54 -1.38 -5.49 -28.50
N THR A 55 -2.70 -5.50 -28.38
CA THR A 55 -3.64 -4.98 -29.39
C THR A 55 -4.41 -3.76 -28.91
N ALA A 56 -4.24 -3.37 -27.64
CA ALA A 56 -4.89 -2.22 -27.07
C ALA A 56 -4.17 -0.94 -27.53
N PRO A 57 -4.92 0.11 -27.89
CA PRO A 57 -4.33 1.42 -28.14
C PRO A 57 -3.98 2.12 -26.81
N GLU A 58 -3.25 3.22 -26.92
CA GLU A 58 -2.78 4.00 -25.76
C GLU A 58 -3.91 4.50 -24.84
N TYR A 59 -5.07 4.85 -25.39
CA TYR A 59 -6.22 5.34 -24.62
C TYR A 59 -7.41 4.39 -24.73
N VAL A 60 -7.80 3.81 -23.59
CA VAL A 60 -8.86 2.79 -23.50
C VAL A 60 -9.94 3.22 -22.52
N GLY A 61 -11.20 3.10 -22.94
CA GLY A 61 -12.37 3.32 -22.10
C GLY A 61 -13.38 2.17 -22.16
N PHE A 62 -14.35 2.17 -21.25
CA PHE A 62 -15.37 1.14 -21.15
C PHE A 62 -16.77 1.74 -21.24
N ALA A 63 -17.70 1.04 -21.90
CA ALA A 63 -19.09 1.49 -21.96
C ALA A 63 -20.05 0.31 -21.91
N LYS A 64 -21.28 0.53 -21.44
CA LYS A 64 -22.30 -0.52 -21.45
C LYS A 64 -22.60 -0.93 -22.89
N THR A 65 -22.84 0.05 -23.77
CA THR A 65 -22.98 -0.17 -25.21
C THR A 65 -22.25 0.92 -25.97
N PHE A 66 -21.98 0.70 -27.25
CA PHE A 66 -21.38 1.70 -28.13
C PHE A 66 -22.12 1.67 -29.47
N ASP A 67 -22.47 2.84 -30.00
CA ASP A 67 -23.10 2.96 -31.33
C ASP A 67 -22.62 4.22 -32.07
N ALA A 68 -23.29 4.59 -33.17
CA ALA A 68 -22.92 5.75 -33.99
C ALA A 68 -22.98 7.10 -33.24
N LYS A 69 -23.61 7.16 -32.06
CA LYS A 69 -23.65 8.35 -31.19
C LYS A 69 -22.56 8.33 -30.11
N GLY A 70 -21.74 7.28 -30.05
CA GLY A 70 -20.65 7.14 -29.09
C GLY A 70 -20.93 6.13 -27.97
N PRO A 71 -20.20 6.22 -26.84
CA PRO A 71 -20.37 5.35 -25.69
C PRO A 71 -21.68 5.65 -24.93
N HIS A 72 -22.34 4.59 -24.47
CA HIS A 72 -23.54 4.68 -23.64
C HIS A 72 -23.30 4.00 -22.31
N TYR A 73 -23.66 4.69 -21.23
CA TYR A 73 -23.48 4.23 -19.86
C TYR A 73 -24.82 3.96 -19.18
N ALA A 74 -24.79 3.26 -18.04
CA ALA A 74 -25.96 3.07 -17.19
C ALA A 74 -25.58 3.12 -15.71
N ALA A 75 -26.44 3.66 -14.85
CA ALA A 75 -26.17 3.70 -13.41
C ALA A 75 -25.96 2.30 -12.80
N GLY A 76 -26.71 1.30 -13.28
CA GLY A 76 -26.57 -0.11 -12.88
C GLY A 76 -25.56 -0.91 -13.72
N SER A 77 -24.46 -0.30 -14.16
CA SER A 77 -23.39 -1.02 -14.88
C SER A 77 -22.82 -2.15 -14.02
N THR A 78 -22.40 -3.23 -14.70
CA THR A 78 -22.02 -4.49 -14.06
C THR A 78 -20.59 -4.91 -14.34
N LEU A 79 -19.78 -4.09 -15.04
CA LEU A 79 -18.39 -4.40 -15.30
C LEU A 79 -17.59 -4.31 -14.01
N ASN A 80 -17.55 -5.42 -13.28
CA ASN A 80 -16.96 -5.52 -11.95
C ASN A 80 -15.51 -5.95 -11.99
N GLU A 81 -15.12 -6.68 -13.04
CA GLU A 81 -13.79 -7.29 -13.20
C GLU A 81 -13.18 -6.90 -14.55
N LEU A 82 -11.98 -6.32 -14.52
CA LEU A 82 -11.17 -6.09 -15.70
C LEU A 82 -9.90 -6.96 -15.60
N THR A 83 -9.55 -7.64 -16.69
CA THR A 83 -8.31 -8.40 -16.79
C THR A 83 -7.48 -7.86 -17.95
N LEU A 84 -6.22 -7.53 -17.70
CA LEU A 84 -5.23 -7.17 -18.71
C LEU A 84 -4.26 -8.34 -18.89
N THR A 85 -4.05 -8.78 -20.12
CA THR A 85 -3.11 -9.86 -20.46
C THR A 85 -2.25 -9.44 -21.65
N GLY A 86 -1.05 -9.98 -21.75
CA GLY A 86 -0.21 -9.82 -22.94
C GLY A 86 1.28 -10.00 -22.65
N HIS A 87 2.08 -9.86 -23.69
CA HIS A 87 3.53 -9.70 -23.61
C HIS A 87 3.88 -8.21 -23.62
N TRP A 88 4.90 -7.79 -22.89
CA TRP A 88 5.24 -6.38 -22.83
C TRP A 88 6.28 -5.98 -23.88
N GLU A 89 6.00 -4.94 -24.66
CA GLU A 89 6.87 -4.39 -25.72
C GLU A 89 6.93 -2.84 -25.64
N GLY A 90 7.07 -2.26 -24.44
CA GLY A 90 7.20 -0.80 -24.26
C GLY A 90 5.94 -0.01 -24.67
N GLN A 91 4.75 -0.54 -24.39
CA GLN A 91 3.47 0.01 -24.84
C GLN A 91 2.73 0.76 -23.72
N LEU A 92 2.67 2.08 -23.77
CA LEU A 92 1.89 2.84 -22.79
C LEU A 92 0.39 2.60 -22.96
N THR A 93 -0.28 2.12 -21.91
CA THR A 93 -1.74 1.91 -21.88
C THR A 93 -2.36 2.70 -20.73
N ARG A 94 -3.24 3.64 -21.06
CA ARG A 94 -4.01 4.43 -20.10
C ARG A 94 -5.44 3.96 -20.07
N LEU A 95 -5.91 3.58 -18.88
CA LEU A 95 -7.24 3.05 -18.67
C LEU A 95 -8.12 4.11 -18.02
N ASP A 96 -9.26 4.38 -18.64
CA ASP A 96 -10.36 5.12 -18.03
C ASP A 96 -11.39 4.11 -17.49
N GLY A 97 -11.50 4.01 -16.17
CA GLY A 97 -12.39 3.11 -15.43
C GLY A 97 -13.86 3.56 -15.39
N HIS A 98 -14.20 4.67 -16.03
CA HIS A 98 -15.57 5.17 -16.13
C HIS A 98 -16.46 4.14 -16.84
N THR A 99 -17.47 3.64 -16.12
CA THR A 99 -18.38 2.58 -16.61
C THR A 99 -19.84 2.87 -16.31
N ARG A 100 -20.14 3.78 -15.38
CA ARG A 100 -21.49 4.16 -14.98
C ARG A 100 -21.87 5.51 -15.55
N GLY A 101 -23.13 5.70 -15.90
CA GLY A 101 -23.57 7.03 -16.34
C GLY A 101 -23.77 7.92 -15.13
N ALA A 102 -23.28 9.15 -15.18
CA ALA A 102 -23.64 10.17 -14.20
C ALA A 102 -25.17 10.40 -14.25
N THR A 103 -25.90 9.92 -13.25
CA THR A 103 -27.20 10.52 -12.95
C THR A 103 -26.92 11.93 -12.44
N ALA A 104 -27.62 12.94 -12.99
CA ALA A 104 -27.49 14.32 -12.54
C ALA A 104 -28.05 14.49 -11.12
N SER A 105 -27.26 14.12 -10.13
CA SER A 105 -27.22 14.62 -8.75
C SER A 105 -26.05 13.93 -8.03
N ASP A 106 -25.01 14.73 -7.81
CA ASP A 106 -24.10 14.77 -6.66
C ASP A 106 -23.22 13.53 -6.38
N GLY A 107 -21.93 13.59 -6.77
CA GLY A 107 -20.87 12.68 -6.29
C GLY A 107 -20.96 11.24 -6.82
N THR A 108 -20.71 11.02 -8.11
CA THR A 108 -20.90 9.71 -8.72
C THR A 108 -19.61 8.88 -8.69
N LEU A 109 -19.66 7.74 -7.99
CA LEU A 109 -18.72 6.63 -8.18
C LEU A 109 -18.89 6.11 -9.61
N ASP A 110 -18.07 6.61 -10.52
CA ASP A 110 -18.19 6.44 -11.96
C ASP A 110 -17.66 5.07 -12.41
N SER A 111 -16.87 4.42 -11.55
CA SER A 111 -16.43 3.05 -11.76
C SER A 111 -17.34 2.02 -11.08
N SER A 112 -17.72 1.01 -11.87
CA SER A 112 -18.21 -0.28 -11.37
C SER A 112 -17.10 -1.32 -11.21
N ILE A 113 -15.87 -1.03 -11.66
CA ILE A 113 -14.76 -1.98 -11.64
C ILE A 113 -14.24 -2.08 -10.21
N THR A 114 -14.45 -3.24 -9.60
CA THR A 114 -14.01 -3.53 -8.22
C THR A 114 -12.72 -4.34 -8.18
N LYS A 115 -12.39 -5.05 -9.28
CA LYS A 115 -11.16 -5.83 -9.39
C LYS A 115 -10.47 -5.58 -10.73
N LEU A 116 -9.18 -5.25 -10.67
CA LEU A 116 -8.28 -5.21 -11.81
C LEU A 116 -7.26 -6.33 -11.67
N THR A 117 -7.25 -7.27 -12.62
CA THR A 117 -6.22 -8.30 -12.73
C THR A 117 -5.27 -7.95 -13.85
N VAL A 118 -3.97 -7.98 -13.58
CA VAL A 118 -2.92 -7.70 -14.56
C VAL A 118 -2.03 -8.94 -14.66
N SER A 119 -1.78 -9.41 -15.87
CA SER A 119 -0.97 -10.60 -16.13
C SER A 119 -0.11 -10.33 -17.36
N LEU A 120 0.94 -9.55 -17.15
CA LEU A 120 1.87 -9.15 -18.21
C LEU A 120 3.16 -9.95 -18.08
N THR A 121 3.61 -10.52 -19.20
CA THR A 121 4.90 -11.22 -19.25
C THR A 121 5.92 -10.37 -19.96
N ASP A 122 7.11 -10.27 -19.39
CA ASP A 122 8.22 -9.51 -19.96
C ASP A 122 8.78 -10.14 -21.25
N THR A 123 9.44 -9.32 -22.07
CA THR A 123 10.39 -9.79 -23.09
C THR A 123 11.80 -9.83 -22.48
N ALA A 124 12.68 -10.70 -22.95
CA ALA A 124 13.86 -11.15 -22.19
C ALA A 124 15.03 -10.14 -22.03
N ASP A 125 14.78 -8.84 -21.89
CA ASP A 125 15.82 -7.84 -21.60
C ASP A 125 16.00 -7.52 -20.11
N ASN A 126 15.05 -7.91 -19.25
CA ASN A 126 15.09 -7.84 -17.78
C ASN A 126 15.39 -6.42 -17.23
N GLN A 127 14.97 -5.34 -17.90
CA GLN A 127 15.14 -3.97 -17.41
C GLN A 127 13.82 -3.38 -16.87
N PHE A 128 13.90 -2.55 -15.83
CA PHE A 128 12.81 -1.65 -15.46
C PHE A 128 12.74 -0.52 -16.48
N HIS A 129 11.60 -0.33 -17.13
CA HIS A 129 11.41 0.80 -18.05
C HIS A 129 10.44 1.80 -17.40
N GLU A 130 10.91 3.03 -17.18
CA GLU A 130 10.11 4.10 -16.54
C GLU A 130 8.82 4.45 -17.32
N GLY A 131 8.68 3.97 -18.55
CA GLY A 131 7.46 4.03 -19.36
C GLY A 131 6.41 2.93 -19.07
N ASP A 132 6.67 2.00 -18.16
CA ASP A 132 5.85 0.82 -17.83
C ASP A 132 4.68 1.15 -16.89
N ILE A 133 4.03 2.28 -17.14
CA ILE A 133 3.01 2.87 -16.26
C ILE A 133 1.62 2.42 -16.72
N ILE A 134 0.91 1.67 -15.87
CA ILE A 134 -0.54 1.52 -15.99
C ILE A 134 -1.17 2.68 -15.23
N THR A 135 -1.47 3.77 -15.95
CA THR A 135 -2.20 4.89 -15.35
C THR A 135 -3.67 4.54 -15.25
N LEU A 136 -4.19 4.61 -14.03
CA LEU A 136 -5.58 4.34 -13.70
C LEU A 136 -6.30 5.67 -13.45
N ASN A 137 -7.21 6.03 -14.35
CA ASN A 137 -8.10 7.18 -14.19
C ASN A 137 -9.53 6.69 -13.94
N ASN A 138 -10.29 7.36 -13.07
CA ASN A 138 -11.67 7.00 -12.73
C ASN A 138 -11.84 5.54 -12.24
N PHE A 139 -10.92 5.08 -11.39
CA PHE A 139 -11.00 3.78 -10.70
C PHE A 139 -11.49 3.91 -9.25
N ASP A 140 -12.36 4.88 -8.99
CA ASP A 140 -12.94 5.21 -7.68
C ASP A 140 -13.66 4.04 -6.96
N GLY A 141 -14.09 3.01 -7.70
CA GLY A 141 -14.73 1.79 -7.20
C GLY A 141 -13.77 0.62 -6.94
N LEU A 142 -12.48 0.76 -7.24
CA LEU A 142 -11.50 -0.33 -7.20
C LEU A 142 -11.23 -0.79 -5.76
N GLN A 143 -11.29 -2.11 -5.55
CA GLN A 143 -11.03 -2.72 -4.24
C GLN A 143 -9.74 -3.55 -4.25
N THR A 144 -9.46 -4.18 -5.38
CA THR A 144 -8.34 -5.12 -5.51
C THR A 144 -7.62 -4.92 -6.83
N PHE A 145 -6.32 -4.71 -6.75
CA PHE A 145 -5.39 -4.90 -7.85
C PHE A 145 -4.65 -6.23 -7.67
N ASP A 146 -4.64 -7.06 -8.69
CA ASP A 146 -4.08 -8.43 -8.68
C ASP A 146 -3.17 -8.62 -9.90
N GLY A 147 -1.92 -8.22 -9.75
CA GLY A 147 -0.79 -8.38 -10.65
C GLY A 147 0.03 -9.65 -10.39
N SER A 148 -0.43 -10.56 -9.52
CA SER A 148 0.35 -11.72 -9.02
C SER A 148 0.89 -12.68 -10.07
N LYS A 149 0.38 -12.59 -11.31
CA LYS A 149 0.81 -13.42 -12.44
C LYS A 149 1.70 -12.67 -13.43
N SER A 150 1.96 -11.40 -13.20
CA SER A 150 2.88 -10.64 -14.01
C SER A 150 4.32 -11.08 -13.74
N THR A 151 5.12 -11.10 -14.78
CA THR A 151 6.58 -11.24 -14.68
C THR A 151 7.30 -10.03 -15.26
N ALA A 152 6.58 -9.12 -15.92
CA ALA A 152 7.05 -7.77 -16.21
C ALA A 152 6.95 -6.90 -14.96
N GLY A 153 7.87 -5.96 -14.81
CA GLY A 153 7.77 -4.90 -13.80
C GLY A 153 6.55 -4.02 -14.06
N LEU A 154 5.79 -3.72 -13.01
CA LEU A 154 4.58 -2.91 -13.06
C LEU A 154 4.83 -1.58 -12.36
N SER A 155 4.63 -0.46 -13.06
CA SER A 155 4.53 0.85 -12.43
C SER A 155 3.06 1.22 -12.24
N ILE A 156 2.62 1.30 -10.99
CA ILE A 156 1.22 1.48 -10.61
C ILE A 156 1.09 2.57 -9.56
N ASP A 157 0.33 3.60 -9.93
CA ASP A 157 0.05 4.74 -9.07
C ASP A 157 -1.42 4.75 -8.63
N PHE A 158 -1.66 4.49 -7.34
CA PHE A 158 -2.97 4.59 -6.69
C PHE A 158 -3.17 5.90 -5.93
N LEU A 159 -2.37 6.93 -6.24
CA LEU A 159 -2.57 8.29 -5.75
C LEU A 159 -3.48 9.08 -6.70
N ASN A 160 -4.45 9.77 -6.15
CA ASN A 160 -5.31 10.70 -6.87
C ASN A 160 -4.65 12.08 -6.85
N GLY A 161 -4.47 12.70 -8.02
CA GLY A 161 -4.10 14.12 -8.14
C GLY A 161 -2.79 14.48 -8.86
N TYR A 162 -2.25 13.67 -9.77
CA TYR A 162 -1.04 14.08 -10.52
C TYR A 162 -1.27 15.18 -11.59
N GLU A 163 -2.52 15.57 -11.89
CA GLU A 163 -2.80 16.61 -12.88
C GLU A 163 -3.04 18.01 -12.26
N HIS A 164 -2.05 18.89 -12.46
CA HIS A 164 -2.16 20.35 -12.52
C HIS A 164 -2.79 21.11 -11.34
N GLY A 165 -1.99 21.32 -10.30
CA GLY A 165 -1.98 22.59 -9.55
C GLY A 165 -3.01 22.75 -8.45
N LEU A 166 -2.51 22.64 -7.21
CA LEU A 166 -3.11 23.06 -5.93
C LEU A 166 -4.12 22.06 -5.31
N ASP A 167 -3.73 21.57 -4.12
CA ASP A 167 -4.55 21.03 -3.01
C ASP A 167 -4.97 19.54 -2.96
N HIS A 168 -4.50 18.66 -3.84
CA HIS A 168 -4.74 17.21 -3.71
C HIS A 168 -3.42 16.41 -3.64
N LEU A 169 -2.61 16.62 -2.59
CA LEU A 169 -1.42 15.81 -2.36
C LEU A 169 -1.79 14.43 -1.79
N TYR A 170 -1.49 13.39 -2.58
CA TYR A 170 -1.41 11.99 -2.15
C TYR A 170 -2.70 11.34 -1.61
N SER A 171 -3.89 11.83 -1.95
CA SER A 171 -5.14 11.11 -1.62
C SER A 171 -5.23 9.77 -2.35
N SER A 172 -5.97 8.79 -1.82
CA SER A 172 -6.17 7.52 -2.52
C SER A 172 -7.01 7.67 -3.80
N GLN A 173 -6.73 6.87 -4.84
CA GLN A 173 -7.57 6.72 -6.05
C GLN A 173 -8.93 6.08 -5.74
N SER A 174 -9.07 5.36 -4.63
CA SER A 174 -10.36 4.78 -4.25
C SER A 174 -10.49 4.63 -2.73
N ALA A 175 -11.61 5.12 -2.20
CA ALA A 175 -12.01 4.87 -0.81
C ALA A 175 -12.19 3.37 -0.46
N PHE A 176 -12.28 2.50 -1.48
CA PHE A 176 -12.54 1.07 -1.30
C PHE A 176 -11.32 0.18 -1.52
N LEU A 177 -10.17 0.74 -1.89
CA LEU A 177 -8.94 -0.02 -2.14
C LEU A 177 -8.52 -0.75 -0.86
N LYS A 178 -8.33 -2.06 -0.96
CA LYS A 178 -8.00 -2.95 0.16
C LYS A 178 -6.71 -3.73 -0.07
N SER A 179 -6.40 -4.05 -1.32
CA SER A 179 -5.26 -4.90 -1.63
C SER A 179 -4.63 -4.56 -2.98
N VAL A 180 -3.31 -4.47 -2.98
CA VAL A 180 -2.46 -4.41 -4.17
C VAL A 180 -1.52 -5.60 -4.10
N THR A 181 -1.55 -6.46 -5.10
CA THR A 181 -0.60 -7.57 -5.23
C THR A 181 0.09 -7.47 -6.57
N THR A 182 1.42 -7.60 -6.61
CA THR A 182 2.19 -7.61 -7.87
C THR A 182 2.91 -8.94 -8.07
N GLY A 183 3.62 -9.05 -9.18
CA GLY A 183 4.21 -10.28 -9.67
C GLY A 183 5.72 -10.31 -9.44
N SER A 184 6.46 -11.08 -10.23
CA SER A 184 7.91 -11.22 -10.06
C SER A 184 8.74 -10.23 -10.90
N GLY A 185 8.18 -9.04 -11.17
CA GLY A 185 8.87 -7.99 -11.91
C GLY A 185 9.56 -7.02 -10.96
N ASN A 186 10.36 -6.08 -11.47
CA ASN A 186 10.78 -4.93 -10.66
C ASN A 186 9.61 -3.94 -10.64
N ASP A 187 8.84 -3.92 -9.56
CA ASP A 187 7.59 -3.16 -9.47
C ASP A 187 7.79 -1.78 -8.82
N LEU A 188 7.05 -0.78 -9.29
CA LEU A 188 6.91 0.53 -8.63
C LEU A 188 5.45 0.69 -8.19
N ILE A 189 5.22 0.76 -6.88
CA ILE A 189 3.90 0.78 -6.27
C ILE A 189 3.75 2.04 -5.44
N GLN A 190 2.76 2.87 -5.75
CA GLN A 190 2.41 4.04 -4.92
C GLN A 190 0.99 3.87 -4.40
N VAL A 191 0.82 3.96 -3.08
CA VAL A 191 -0.48 3.80 -2.42
C VAL A 191 -0.71 4.86 -1.35
N SER A 192 -1.98 5.04 -1.00
CA SER A 192 -2.37 5.96 0.05
C SER A 192 -3.56 5.44 0.86
N THR A 193 -3.50 5.70 2.17
CA THR A 193 -4.64 5.60 3.10
C THR A 193 -5.20 6.97 3.47
N ILE A 194 -4.78 8.05 2.81
CA ILE A 194 -5.44 9.36 2.90
C ILE A 194 -6.79 9.26 2.20
N ALA A 195 -7.84 9.85 2.78
CA ALA A 195 -9.20 9.80 2.25
C ALA A 195 -9.23 10.13 0.76
N ALA A 196 -9.87 9.28 -0.02
CA ALA A 196 -10.23 9.59 -1.39
C ALA A 196 -11.37 10.63 -1.40
N PRO A 197 -11.46 11.52 -2.41
CA PRO A 197 -12.47 12.57 -2.47
C PRO A 197 -13.93 12.08 -2.40
N GLU A 198 -14.18 10.81 -2.75
CA GLU A 198 -15.51 10.21 -2.73
C GLU A 198 -16.04 10.00 -1.31
N LEU A 199 -15.16 9.93 -0.30
CA LEU A 199 -15.61 9.88 1.10
C LEU A 199 -16.39 11.13 1.48
N ASP A 200 -15.91 12.32 1.08
CA ASP A 200 -16.56 13.59 1.43
C ASP A 200 -17.67 13.99 0.48
N SER A 201 -17.53 13.64 -0.80
CA SER A 201 -18.48 14.05 -1.85
C SER A 201 -19.72 13.16 -1.95
N VAL A 202 -19.70 11.94 -1.37
CA VAL A 202 -20.84 11.01 -1.38
C VAL A 202 -21.44 10.91 0.01
N ALA A 203 -22.68 11.39 0.18
CA ALA A 203 -23.35 11.44 1.48
C ALA A 203 -23.41 10.08 2.21
N ALA A 204 -23.59 8.99 1.47
CA ALA A 204 -23.59 7.62 2.01
C ALA A 204 -22.21 7.16 2.54
N LEU A 205 -21.12 7.83 2.12
CA LEU A 205 -19.73 7.54 2.47
C LEU A 205 -19.10 8.58 3.42
N SER A 206 -19.79 9.70 3.69
CA SER A 206 -19.34 10.83 4.54
C SER A 206 -18.80 10.51 5.94
N ASN A 207 -18.98 9.27 6.41
CA ASN A 207 -18.45 8.80 7.70
C ASN A 207 -17.82 7.40 7.57
N CYS A 208 -17.66 6.91 6.35
CA CYS A 208 -16.91 5.71 6.08
C CYS A 208 -15.42 5.98 6.33
N ARG A 209 -14.75 4.95 6.83
CA ARG A 209 -13.30 5.01 7.06
C ARG A 209 -12.60 4.27 5.96
N VAL A 210 -11.46 4.79 5.57
CA VAL A 210 -10.46 4.00 4.85
C VAL A 210 -10.16 2.76 5.68
N LYS A 211 -10.13 1.61 5.02
CA LYS A 211 -9.80 0.33 5.65
C LYS A 211 -8.30 0.11 5.54
N THR A 212 -7.78 -0.79 6.37
CA THR A 212 -6.41 -1.28 6.23
C THR A 212 -6.14 -1.68 4.79
N LEU A 213 -5.03 -1.19 4.25
CA LEU A 213 -4.56 -1.51 2.91
C LEU A 213 -3.42 -2.52 3.02
N SER A 214 -3.47 -3.58 2.21
CA SER A 214 -2.38 -4.55 2.08
C SER A 214 -1.68 -4.35 0.75
N VAL A 215 -0.35 -4.30 0.78
CA VAL A 215 0.54 -4.38 -0.39
C VAL A 215 1.35 -5.67 -0.27
N ASP A 216 1.39 -6.46 -1.33
CA ASP A 216 2.10 -7.74 -1.40
C ASP A 216 2.84 -7.77 -2.75
N SER A 217 4.12 -7.40 -2.75
CA SER A 217 4.93 -7.45 -3.96
C SER A 217 5.59 -8.82 -4.12
N GLY A 218 5.77 -9.25 -5.37
CA GLY A 218 6.46 -10.51 -5.63
C GLY A 218 7.98 -10.30 -5.64
N ALA A 219 8.72 -11.26 -6.18
CA ALA A 219 10.18 -11.13 -6.23
C ALA A 219 10.61 -10.09 -7.27
N GLY A 220 11.56 -9.23 -6.95
CA GLY A 220 11.95 -8.09 -7.78
C GLY A 220 12.85 -7.14 -7.00
N ASN A 221 13.38 -6.11 -7.63
CA ASN A 221 13.88 -4.95 -6.88
C ASN A 221 12.77 -3.90 -6.90
N ASP A 222 11.87 -3.99 -5.94
CA ASP A 222 10.63 -3.23 -5.90
C ASP A 222 10.80 -1.89 -5.20
N GLN A 223 9.96 -0.94 -5.56
CA GLN A 223 9.85 0.37 -4.93
C GLN A 223 8.41 0.58 -4.48
N ILE A 224 8.20 0.63 -3.16
CA ILE A 224 6.89 0.70 -2.54
C ILE A 224 6.77 1.99 -1.73
N GLY A 225 6.01 2.95 -2.23
CA GLY A 225 5.67 4.19 -1.52
C GLY A 225 4.29 4.14 -0.89
N ALA A 226 4.20 4.49 0.39
CA ALA A 226 2.95 4.48 1.15
C ALA A 226 2.71 5.80 1.89
N HIS A 227 1.59 6.44 1.57
CA HIS A 227 1.10 7.63 2.28
C HIS A 227 0.04 7.21 3.31
N ILE A 228 0.32 7.46 4.58
CA ILE A 228 -0.40 6.88 5.70
C ILE A 228 -1.05 7.99 6.52
N GLN A 229 -2.37 7.95 6.66
CA GLN A 229 -3.11 8.89 7.49
C GLN A 229 -4.32 8.28 8.18
N GLN A 230 -5.14 7.48 7.50
CA GLN A 230 -6.47 7.13 8.05
C GLN A 230 -6.64 5.69 8.49
N ALA A 231 -5.73 4.82 8.05
CA ALA A 231 -5.73 3.42 8.39
C ALA A 231 -4.29 2.91 8.42
N ASP A 232 -4.12 1.77 9.09
CA ASP A 232 -2.86 1.03 9.03
C ASP A 232 -2.60 0.53 7.60
N ILE A 233 -1.31 0.37 7.27
CA ILE A 233 -0.89 -0.34 6.08
C ILE A 233 -0.10 -1.61 6.44
N VAL A 234 -0.28 -2.66 5.66
CA VAL A 234 0.54 -3.88 5.72
C VAL A 234 1.27 -4.00 4.40
N ILE A 235 2.60 -4.02 4.44
CA ILE A 235 3.45 -4.16 3.26
C ILE A 235 4.23 -5.47 3.41
N LYS A 236 4.22 -6.29 2.37
CA LYS A 236 5.09 -7.44 2.23
C LYS A 236 5.84 -7.28 0.94
N ALA A 237 7.11 -6.92 1.05
CA ALA A 237 8.03 -6.97 -0.07
C ALA A 237 8.46 -8.43 -0.30
N GLY A 238 8.82 -8.74 -1.54
CA GLY A 238 9.15 -10.09 -1.97
C GLY A 238 10.61 -10.43 -1.70
N ALA A 239 11.27 -11.06 -2.66
CA ALA A 239 12.71 -11.31 -2.58
C ALA A 239 13.41 -10.43 -3.61
N GLY A 240 14.49 -9.76 -3.19
CA GLY A 240 15.31 -8.86 -4.00
C GLY A 240 15.80 -7.69 -3.16
N ASN A 241 16.20 -6.58 -3.78
CA ASN A 241 16.63 -5.40 -3.02
C ASN A 241 15.52 -4.35 -3.10
N ASP A 242 14.64 -4.39 -2.11
CA ASP A 242 13.40 -3.63 -2.11
C ASP A 242 13.55 -2.31 -1.35
N PHE A 243 12.81 -1.28 -1.80
CA PHE A 243 12.74 0.03 -1.17
C PHE A 243 11.32 0.27 -0.67
N VAL A 244 11.14 0.42 0.63
CA VAL A 244 9.85 0.71 1.27
C VAL A 244 9.90 2.11 1.87
N ASP A 245 9.21 3.06 1.23
CA ASP A 245 9.14 4.45 1.66
C ASP A 245 7.79 4.74 2.34
N LEU A 246 7.85 5.13 3.62
CA LEU A 246 6.67 5.43 4.43
C LEU A 246 6.57 6.93 4.71
N LEU A 247 5.43 7.52 4.39
CA LEU A 247 5.08 8.91 4.70
C LEU A 247 3.83 8.95 5.57
N PHE A 248 3.98 9.37 6.81
CA PHE A 248 2.91 9.56 7.77
C PHE A 248 2.42 11.02 7.78
N THR A 249 1.11 11.20 7.81
CA THR A 249 0.44 12.49 7.96
C THR A 249 -0.47 12.44 9.18
N GLU A 250 -0.58 13.54 9.94
CA GLU A 250 -1.48 13.60 11.10
C GLU A 250 -2.91 13.22 10.73
N GLY A 251 -3.53 12.42 11.60
CA GLY A 251 -4.83 11.85 11.39
C GLY A 251 -5.99 12.84 11.55
N VAL A 252 -7.01 12.72 10.71
CA VAL A 252 -8.20 13.60 10.75
C VAL A 252 -9.35 12.92 11.48
N ALA A 253 -9.88 13.57 12.53
CA ALA A 253 -10.91 13.00 13.39
C ALA A 253 -12.18 12.51 12.66
N ALA A 254 -12.62 13.24 11.62
CA ALA A 254 -13.80 12.87 10.83
C ALA A 254 -13.67 11.49 10.16
N HIS A 255 -12.44 11.06 9.85
CA HIS A 255 -12.16 9.84 9.09
C HIS A 255 -11.45 8.75 9.93
N ASN A 256 -10.81 9.12 11.04
CA ASN A 256 -9.91 8.23 11.80
C ASN A 256 -10.45 7.72 13.12
N ALA A 257 -11.54 8.26 13.65
CA ALA A 257 -11.81 8.26 15.10
C ALA A 257 -12.10 6.89 15.75
N THR A 258 -11.16 5.92 15.81
CA THR A 258 -11.27 4.49 16.25
C THR A 258 -12.61 4.14 16.91
N VAL A 259 -12.73 3.69 18.14
CA VAL A 259 -13.95 3.96 18.97
C VAL A 259 -13.47 4.50 20.32
N ARG A 260 -12.15 4.73 20.42
CA ARG A 260 -11.41 4.89 21.68
C ARG A 260 -10.55 6.15 21.68
N GLY A 261 -10.79 7.08 20.76
CA GLY A 261 -10.08 8.37 20.70
C GLY A 261 -8.59 8.29 20.39
N ASN A 262 -8.11 7.16 19.83
CA ASN A 262 -6.75 7.09 19.31
C ASN A 262 -6.79 7.37 17.81
N TYR A 263 -6.03 8.37 17.37
CA TYR A 263 -5.84 8.75 15.97
C TYR A 263 -4.78 7.90 15.27
N GLY A 264 -4.18 6.93 15.98
CA GLY A 264 -3.05 6.18 15.49
C GLY A 264 -3.32 5.37 14.23
N HIS A 265 -2.35 5.45 13.33
CA HIS A 265 -2.16 4.64 12.15
C HIS A 265 -0.69 4.23 12.09
N GLY A 266 -0.43 2.96 11.85
CA GLY A 266 0.91 2.40 11.76
C GLY A 266 1.19 1.74 10.41
N ALA A 267 2.37 1.15 10.33
CA ALA A 267 2.74 0.26 9.24
C ALA A 267 3.25 -1.06 9.82
N THR A 268 2.86 -2.18 9.22
CA THR A 268 3.54 -3.46 9.42
C THR A 268 4.24 -3.83 8.12
N VAL A 269 5.56 -3.99 8.16
CA VAL A 269 6.42 -4.24 7.01
C VAL A 269 7.10 -5.59 7.17
N THR A 270 7.02 -6.40 6.12
CA THR A 270 7.87 -7.58 5.90
C THR A 270 8.77 -7.22 4.73
N LEU A 271 10.09 -7.18 4.93
CA LEU A 271 11.06 -6.74 3.92
C LEU A 271 11.44 -7.88 2.97
N GLY A 272 11.43 -9.12 3.44
CA GLY A 272 11.72 -10.28 2.62
C GLY A 272 13.21 -10.64 2.57
N GLU A 273 13.63 -11.30 1.49
CA GLU A 273 15.02 -11.73 1.32
C GLU A 273 15.78 -10.79 0.38
N GLY A 274 16.78 -10.09 0.91
CA GLY A 274 17.80 -9.38 0.12
C GLY A 274 18.25 -8.13 0.85
N ARG A 275 18.80 -7.13 0.13
CA ARG A 275 19.30 -5.90 0.77
C ARG A 275 18.25 -4.82 0.71
N ASP A 276 17.36 -4.85 1.69
CA ASP A 276 16.18 -4.01 1.68
C ASP A 276 16.42 -2.68 2.41
N THR A 277 15.68 -1.64 2.01
CA THR A 277 15.73 -0.33 2.63
C THR A 277 14.34 0.08 3.07
N LEU A 278 14.18 0.32 4.38
CA LEU A 278 13.01 0.96 4.95
C LEU A 278 13.30 2.45 5.20
N SER A 279 12.60 3.33 4.50
CA SER A 279 12.68 4.77 4.73
C SER A 279 11.43 5.29 5.46
N LEU A 280 11.62 6.07 6.53
CA LEU A 280 10.56 6.87 7.13
C LEU A 280 10.75 8.32 6.69
N LEU A 281 10.03 8.74 5.64
CA LEU A 281 10.16 10.07 5.05
C LEU A 281 9.63 11.18 5.97
N THR A 282 8.69 10.83 6.85
CA THR A 282 8.17 11.70 7.90
C THR A 282 8.02 10.92 9.22
N SER A 283 7.76 11.68 10.29
CA SER A 283 7.56 11.15 11.64
C SER A 283 6.46 10.09 11.70
N SER A 284 6.79 8.88 12.18
CA SER A 284 5.75 7.87 12.47
C SER A 284 4.88 8.24 13.67
N LEU A 285 5.38 9.06 14.61
CA LEU A 285 4.63 9.44 15.81
C LEU A 285 3.80 10.72 15.66
N VAL A 286 3.43 11.14 14.44
CA VAL A 286 2.63 12.34 14.16
C VAL A 286 1.36 12.51 15.00
N ASN A 287 0.76 11.43 15.50
CA ASN A 287 -0.40 11.49 16.41
C ASN A 287 -0.05 11.19 17.88
N PHE A 288 1.18 11.42 18.31
CA PHE A 288 1.61 11.08 19.65
C PHE A 288 0.83 11.86 20.72
N ASP A 289 0.13 11.14 21.60
CA ASP A 289 -0.58 11.70 22.74
C ASP A 289 0.10 11.34 24.07
N GLY A 290 0.88 12.30 24.57
CA GLY A 290 1.59 12.25 25.86
C GLY A 290 0.76 12.65 27.09
N SER A 291 -0.56 12.84 26.98
CA SER A 291 -1.41 13.38 28.07
C SER A 291 -1.40 12.56 29.37
N SER A 292 -1.10 11.26 29.28
CA SER A 292 -0.84 10.39 30.42
C SER A 292 0.02 9.21 30.00
N SER A 293 0.69 8.53 30.94
CA SER A 293 1.48 7.34 30.62
C SER A 293 0.64 6.24 29.95
N ALA A 294 -0.63 6.07 30.34
CA ALA A 294 -1.51 5.08 29.73
C ALA A 294 -1.90 5.47 28.29
N THR A 295 -2.11 6.76 28.04
CA THR A 295 -2.40 7.27 26.69
C THR A 295 -1.17 7.18 25.80
N ALA A 296 0.00 7.60 26.30
CA ALA A 296 1.26 7.54 25.58
C ALA A 296 1.59 6.12 25.13
N ASN A 297 1.46 5.11 26.01
CA ASN A 297 1.69 3.71 25.60
C ASN A 297 0.73 3.24 24.50
N ARG A 298 -0.55 3.64 24.55
CA ARG A 298 -1.50 3.31 23.47
C ARG A 298 -1.17 4.05 22.18
N SER A 299 -0.70 5.28 22.28
CA SER A 299 -0.28 6.09 21.14
C SER A 299 0.92 5.45 20.46
N LEU A 300 1.96 5.12 21.22
CA LEU A 300 3.15 4.43 20.70
C LEU A 300 2.76 3.11 20.03
N ALA A 301 1.91 2.30 20.67
CA ALA A 301 1.47 1.02 20.12
C ALA A 301 0.67 1.14 18.81
N ALA A 302 0.04 2.28 18.54
CA ALA A 302 -0.80 2.49 17.37
C ALA A 302 -0.12 3.28 16.24
N ASN A 303 1.04 3.89 16.50
CA ASN A 303 1.73 4.77 15.55
C ASN A 303 3.13 4.28 15.16
N HIS A 304 3.72 3.33 15.89
CA HIS A 304 5.03 2.80 15.49
C HIS A 304 4.95 1.99 14.19
N VAL A 305 6.08 1.88 13.51
CA VAL A 305 6.27 0.94 12.41
C VAL A 305 6.74 -0.39 12.98
N THR A 306 6.12 -1.50 12.59
CA THR A 306 6.55 -2.85 12.95
C THR A 306 7.25 -3.48 11.74
N VAL A 307 8.48 -3.98 11.92
CA VAL A 307 9.22 -4.75 10.91
C VAL A 307 9.32 -6.19 11.38
N THR A 308 8.84 -7.13 10.58
CA THR A 308 8.60 -8.52 11.05
C THR A 308 9.80 -9.46 10.91
N ASP A 309 10.74 -9.13 10.04
CA ASP A 309 11.79 -10.04 9.55
C ASP A 309 13.13 -9.33 9.36
N TYR A 310 13.32 -8.17 9.99
CA TYR A 310 14.53 -7.36 9.89
C TYR A 310 15.82 -8.19 10.07
N ASN A 311 16.80 -7.96 9.19
CA ASN A 311 18.10 -8.60 9.20
C ASN A 311 19.22 -7.57 9.03
N ALA A 312 19.91 -7.22 10.12
CA ALA A 312 21.00 -6.24 10.14
C ALA A 312 22.21 -6.55 9.23
N LYS A 313 22.27 -7.74 8.60
CA LYS A 313 23.32 -8.03 7.60
C LYS A 313 23.02 -7.45 6.24
N ASP A 314 21.74 -7.30 5.92
CA ASP A 314 21.28 -6.98 4.58
C ASP A 314 20.40 -5.71 4.57
N ASP A 315 19.59 -5.50 5.61
CA ASP A 315 18.57 -4.46 5.67
C ASP A 315 19.07 -3.14 6.28
N GLN A 316 18.53 -2.03 5.77
CA GLN A 316 18.84 -0.67 6.19
C GLN A 316 17.59 0.09 6.63
N ILE A 317 17.76 1.00 7.57
CA ILE A 317 16.72 1.94 8.03
C ILE A 317 17.20 3.36 7.77
N VAL A 318 16.38 4.17 7.10
CA VAL A 318 16.70 5.56 6.79
C VAL A 318 15.61 6.48 7.33
N PHE A 319 15.98 7.49 8.11
CA PHE A 319 15.04 8.54 8.54
C PHE A 319 15.17 9.77 7.64
N GLY A 320 14.09 10.17 6.97
CA GLY A 320 14.05 11.32 6.08
C GLY A 320 15.08 11.22 4.94
N SER A 321 15.99 12.20 4.89
CA SER A 321 17.08 12.25 3.92
C SER A 321 18.47 12.12 4.57
N SER A 322 18.49 11.45 5.73
CA SER A 322 19.65 11.28 6.59
C SER A 322 20.77 10.45 5.95
N LEU A 323 21.97 10.59 6.51
CA LEU A 323 23.17 9.88 6.12
C LEU A 323 23.60 8.88 7.21
N PHE A 324 24.40 7.89 6.82
CA PHE A 324 25.08 6.99 7.75
C PHE A 324 26.25 7.71 8.42
N VAL A 325 26.05 8.09 9.68
CA VAL A 325 27.06 8.74 10.52
C VAL A 325 27.08 8.02 11.85
N ASP A 326 28.18 7.35 12.17
CA ASP A 326 28.29 6.50 13.39
C ASP A 326 27.93 7.25 14.68
N ALA A 327 28.27 8.55 14.76
CA ALA A 327 27.98 9.37 15.93
C ALA A 327 26.49 9.76 16.06
N ALA A 328 25.70 9.61 14.99
CA ALA A 328 24.28 9.97 14.96
C ALA A 328 23.37 8.90 15.57
N VAL A 329 23.88 7.69 15.79
CA VAL A 329 23.12 6.57 16.34
C VAL A 329 23.83 6.02 17.57
N THR A 330 23.08 5.87 18.67
CA THR A 330 23.60 5.28 19.90
C THR A 330 22.86 3.99 20.27
N THR A 331 23.41 3.24 21.23
CA THR A 331 22.75 2.07 21.80
C THR A 331 22.45 2.30 23.28
N VAL A 332 21.30 1.83 23.76
CA VAL A 332 20.92 1.91 25.17
C VAL A 332 20.91 0.51 25.76
N ALA A 333 21.83 0.27 26.70
CA ALA A 333 21.99 -1.04 27.34
C ALA A 333 20.75 -1.44 28.18
N ASP A 334 20.40 -2.72 28.15
CA ASP A 334 19.27 -3.31 28.88
C ASP A 334 19.26 -2.97 30.39
N ALA A 335 20.45 -2.85 30.99
CA ALA A 335 20.61 -2.49 32.40
C ALA A 335 20.02 -1.12 32.73
N THR A 336 20.07 -0.17 31.80
CA THR A 336 19.46 1.16 31.93
C THR A 336 17.94 1.02 32.02
N LEU A 337 17.35 0.15 31.21
CA LEU A 337 15.90 0.01 31.03
C LEU A 337 15.24 -0.99 32.00
N LYS A 338 16.01 -1.68 32.84
CA LYS A 338 15.55 -2.79 33.71
C LYS A 338 14.37 -2.46 34.63
N GLY A 339 14.15 -1.18 34.95
CA GLY A 339 13.03 -0.70 35.78
C GLY A 339 11.80 -0.22 35.00
N ALA A 340 11.85 -0.17 33.67
CA ALA A 340 10.75 0.33 32.86
C ALA A 340 9.58 -0.66 32.85
N THR A 341 8.42 -0.21 33.33
CA THR A 341 7.19 -1.03 33.40
C THR A 341 6.32 -0.90 32.14
N SER A 342 6.70 -0.02 31.21
CA SER A 342 6.00 0.20 29.94
C SER A 342 6.97 0.69 28.87
N LEU A 343 6.60 0.58 27.59
CA LEU A 343 7.41 1.08 26.48
C LEU A 343 7.63 2.60 26.59
N TYR A 344 6.59 3.35 26.93
CA TYR A 344 6.73 4.79 27.19
C TYR A 344 7.74 5.10 28.31
N ALA A 345 7.73 4.33 29.41
CA ALA A 345 8.69 4.54 30.50
C ALA A 345 10.13 4.21 30.08
N ALA A 346 10.33 3.22 29.20
CA ALA A 346 11.63 2.93 28.60
C ALA A 346 12.08 4.07 27.69
N LEU A 347 11.21 4.53 26.79
CA LEU A 347 11.52 5.63 25.87
C LEU A 347 11.84 6.94 26.58
N GLN A 348 11.21 7.23 27.73
CA GLN A 348 11.56 8.39 28.55
C GLN A 348 13.02 8.37 29.04
N GLN A 349 13.64 7.19 29.16
CA GLN A 349 15.07 7.06 29.45
C GLN A 349 15.91 7.11 28.17
N VAL A 350 15.45 6.48 27.09
CA VAL A 350 16.13 6.45 25.78
C VAL A 350 16.26 7.85 25.19
N VAL A 351 15.21 8.67 25.23
CA VAL A 351 15.20 10.03 24.66
C VAL A 351 16.20 10.97 25.35
N GLN A 352 16.69 10.63 26.55
CA GLN A 352 17.77 11.38 27.20
C GLN A 352 19.15 11.11 26.58
N THR A 353 19.25 10.17 25.64
CA THR A 353 20.48 9.77 24.96
C THR A 353 20.59 10.33 23.54
N THR A 354 19.48 10.81 22.97
CA THR A 354 19.39 11.44 21.66
C THR A 354 19.51 12.95 21.80
N THR A 355 20.73 13.43 22.09
CA THR A 355 21.00 14.87 22.27
C THR A 355 22.26 15.27 21.53
N GLY A 356 22.31 16.52 21.07
CA GLY A 356 23.46 17.03 20.32
C GLY A 356 23.54 16.35 18.96
N ASP A 357 24.67 15.71 18.65
CA ASP A 357 24.87 15.05 17.36
C ASP A 357 24.23 13.65 17.26
N VAL A 358 23.60 13.15 18.34
CA VAL A 358 22.93 11.84 18.38
C VAL A 358 21.44 12.03 18.13
N HIS A 359 20.95 11.51 17.00
CA HIS A 359 19.56 11.68 16.57
C HIS A 359 18.74 10.39 16.65
N ALA A 360 19.39 9.22 16.81
CA ALA A 360 18.69 7.95 16.98
C ALA A 360 19.31 7.07 18.07
N ALA A 361 18.49 6.20 18.63
CA ALA A 361 18.89 5.24 19.65
C ALA A 361 18.26 3.86 19.42
N VAL A 362 19.08 2.81 19.54
CA VAL A 362 18.65 1.41 19.45
C VAL A 362 18.63 0.78 20.84
N PHE A 363 17.56 0.07 21.16
CA PHE A 363 17.39 -0.53 22.50
C PHE A 363 16.47 -1.76 22.49
N HIS A 364 16.55 -2.58 23.53
CA HIS A 364 15.59 -3.66 23.76
C HIS A 364 14.47 -3.23 24.68
N TYR A 365 13.25 -3.69 24.38
CA TYR A 365 12.16 -3.67 25.33
C TYR A 365 11.26 -4.90 25.15
N GLY A 366 11.02 -5.63 26.24
CA GLY A 366 10.26 -6.87 26.17
C GLY A 366 11.02 -7.97 25.42
N LYS A 367 10.51 -8.39 24.26
CA LYS A 367 11.11 -9.43 23.40
C LYS A 367 11.66 -8.90 22.09
N ASP A 368 11.54 -7.59 21.89
CA ASP A 368 11.77 -6.93 20.61
C ASP A 368 12.87 -5.87 20.74
N THR A 369 13.50 -5.57 19.60
CA THR A 369 14.43 -4.43 19.45
C THR A 369 13.66 -3.23 18.90
N TYR A 370 14.03 -2.04 19.33
CA TYR A 370 13.40 -0.80 18.91
C TYR A 370 14.47 0.18 18.42
N VAL A 371 14.12 0.94 17.37
CA VAL A 371 14.87 2.09 16.88
C VAL A 371 14.02 3.32 17.09
N PHE A 372 14.49 4.23 17.94
CA PHE A 372 13.88 5.54 18.17
C PHE A 372 14.70 6.61 17.46
N HIS A 373 14.02 7.53 16.79
CA HIS A 373 14.62 8.70 16.16
C HIS A 373 13.99 9.97 16.74
N ASP A 374 14.82 10.84 17.32
CA ASP A 374 14.42 12.14 17.85
C ASP A 374 14.35 13.14 16.70
N GLY A 375 13.15 13.65 16.42
CA GLY A 375 12.92 14.60 15.33
C GLY A 375 13.02 16.07 15.75
N SER A 376 13.23 16.37 17.04
CA SER A 376 13.13 17.74 17.56
C SER A 376 14.30 18.21 18.42
N ASP A 377 15.29 17.36 18.70
CA ASP A 377 16.45 17.61 19.57
C ASP A 377 16.07 18.13 20.97
N ARG A 378 14.93 17.68 21.51
CA ARG A 378 14.34 18.22 22.76
C ARG A 378 14.49 17.32 23.98
N GLY A 379 15.02 16.10 23.83
CA GLY A 379 15.11 15.15 24.94
C GLY A 379 13.74 14.81 25.54
N GLN A 380 12.69 14.90 24.73
CA GLN A 380 11.30 14.60 25.07
C GLN A 380 10.63 13.91 23.89
N ILE A 381 9.69 13.00 24.19
CA ILE A 381 8.95 12.29 23.14
C ILE A 381 7.81 13.19 22.66
N ASP A 382 7.77 13.49 21.36
CA ASP A 382 6.71 14.27 20.74
C ASP A 382 6.32 13.78 19.33
N ALA A 383 5.47 14.55 18.64
CA ALA A 383 4.92 14.19 17.34
C ALA A 383 5.92 14.27 16.16
N SER A 384 7.11 14.81 16.38
CA SER A 384 8.18 14.84 15.37
C SER A 384 9.05 13.58 15.35
N ASP A 385 8.92 12.73 16.38
CA ASP A 385 9.75 11.56 16.56
C ASP A 385 9.29 10.35 15.76
N SER A 386 10.19 9.39 15.55
CA SER A 386 9.82 8.09 14.98
C SER A 386 10.17 6.93 15.89
N LEU A 387 9.33 5.89 15.82
CA LEU A 387 9.58 4.63 16.50
C LEU A 387 9.35 3.46 15.55
N ILE A 388 10.36 2.60 15.47
CA ILE A 388 10.31 1.34 14.73
C ILE A 388 10.50 0.21 15.74
N GLN A 389 9.60 -0.77 15.71
CA GLN A 389 9.73 -2.06 16.38
C GLN A 389 10.27 -3.08 15.38
N LEU A 390 11.41 -3.68 15.71
CA LEU A 390 11.97 -4.83 15.00
C LEU A 390 11.57 -6.07 15.79
N VAL A 391 10.74 -6.94 15.21
CA VAL A 391 10.26 -8.14 15.89
C VAL A 391 11.43 -9.05 16.24
N GLY A 392 11.49 -9.48 17.50
CA GLY A 392 12.59 -10.29 18.03
C GLY A 392 13.77 -9.46 18.55
N THR A 393 14.70 -10.15 19.21
CA THR A 393 15.90 -9.54 19.81
C THR A 393 17.06 -9.60 18.81
N HIS A 394 17.53 -8.43 18.41
CA HIS A 394 18.66 -8.23 17.49
C HIS A 394 19.89 -7.71 18.25
N ASP A 395 21.09 -7.86 17.71
CA ASP A 395 22.26 -7.21 18.31
C ASP A 395 22.15 -5.68 18.14
N LEU A 396 22.24 -4.93 19.24
CA LEU A 396 22.05 -3.47 19.22
C LEU A 396 23.11 -2.76 18.37
N THR A 397 24.33 -3.29 18.32
CA THR A 397 25.43 -2.68 17.58
C THR A 397 25.27 -2.94 16.08
N ASP A 398 24.89 -4.17 15.72
CA ASP A 398 24.61 -4.52 14.33
C ASP A 398 23.49 -3.63 13.79
N VAL A 399 22.36 -3.49 14.51
CA VAL A 399 21.25 -2.62 14.12
C VAL A 399 21.67 -1.14 14.08
N ALA A 400 22.46 -0.65 15.04
CA ALA A 400 22.89 0.74 15.03
C ALA A 400 23.75 1.08 13.79
N SER A 401 24.53 0.11 13.30
CA SER A 401 25.41 0.29 12.12
C SER A 401 24.67 0.38 10.79
N THR A 402 23.39 -0.01 10.76
CA THR A 402 22.52 -0.03 9.57
C THR A 402 21.42 1.01 9.61
N VAL A 403 21.46 1.94 10.57
CA VAL A 403 20.54 3.07 10.68
C VAL A 403 21.19 4.36 10.20
N ALA A 404 20.55 5.05 9.26
CA ALA A 404 20.92 6.39 8.82
C ALA A 404 20.05 7.45 9.53
N ALA A 405 20.67 8.22 10.42
CA ALA A 405 20.04 9.31 11.18
C ALA A 405 20.89 10.59 11.23
N GLY A 406 22.05 10.62 10.54
CA GLY A 406 22.92 11.79 10.55
C GLY A 406 22.41 12.90 9.63
N GLU A 407 22.50 14.15 10.07
CA GLU A 407 22.20 15.29 9.21
C GLU A 407 23.11 15.32 7.97
N ARG A 408 22.57 15.84 6.86
CA ARG A 408 23.42 16.34 5.78
C ARG A 408 24.18 17.54 6.31
N GLY A 409 25.46 17.35 6.66
CA GLY A 409 26.29 18.41 7.18
C GLY A 409 26.17 19.69 6.34
N ILE A 410 25.81 20.80 6.99
CA ILE A 410 25.93 22.13 6.38
C ILE A 410 27.43 22.45 6.33
N GLY A 411 28.09 22.06 5.24
CA GLY A 411 29.56 22.19 5.13
C GLY A 411 30.10 22.14 3.70
N ASN A 412 30.31 23.33 3.13
CA ASN A 412 31.28 23.69 2.08
C ASN A 412 31.34 22.85 0.79
N TRP A 413 30.58 23.30 -0.21
CA TRP A 413 31.08 23.29 -1.58
C TRP A 413 32.32 24.18 -1.64
N GLY A 414 33.50 23.57 -1.49
CA GLY A 414 34.79 24.17 -1.84
C GLY A 414 35.07 24.03 -3.32
#